data_AF-A0A9D5FQU5-F1
#
_entry.id   AF-A0A9D5FQU5-F1
#
_cell.length_a   1.000
_cell.length_b   1.000
_cell.length_c   1.000
_cell.angle_alpha   90.00
_cell.angle_beta   90.00
_cell.angle_gamma   90.00
#
_symmetry.space_group_name_H-M   'P 1'
#
loop_
_entity.id
_entity.type
_entity.pdbx_description
1 polymer ?
#
loop_
_entity_poly.entity_id
_entity_poly.type
_entity_poly.pdbx_seq_one_letter_code
_entity_poly.pdbx_strand_id
1 'polypeptide(L)'
;MREDTHKGPAEVGVAGTGPGSELVQTHPPLRGPLQGGDLRLFSAMLRDPILGGVPRQPRGTGGVGSRRVPGLAPAGAGGFTLIEALVALLMLTVGILVLLTGASRCLAVMQAAKNYQTAQWVIGQGEAEYPLAYSNDVKELEVDPAVTYLEHFKFQRSVEEDEDKDGLYVVRTKVSWSEKGSESYEELVRYIYEPKKKE
;
A
#
# COMPACT_ATOMS: atom_id res chain seq x y z
N MET A 1 -42.26 55.97 24.31
CA MET A 1 -41.89 56.93 25.37
C MET A 1 -41.50 56.15 26.62
N ARG A 2 -40.22 55.79 26.70
CA ARG A 2 -39.41 55.56 27.91
C ARG A 2 -38.05 55.04 27.44
N GLU A 3 -37.11 55.97 27.44
CA GLU A 3 -35.67 55.70 27.49
C GLU A 3 -35.36 54.93 28.77
N ASP A 4 -34.36 54.05 28.73
CA ASP A 4 -33.37 53.93 29.81
C ASP A 4 -32.18 53.07 29.32
N THR A 5 -31.21 53.80 28.77
CA THR A 5 -29.77 53.72 29.04
C THR A 5 -29.31 52.62 30.02
N HIS A 6 -28.55 51.65 29.50
CA HIS A 6 -27.53 50.99 30.32
C HIS A 6 -26.16 51.05 29.65
N LYS A 7 -25.35 51.91 30.26
CA LYS A 7 -23.94 52.18 30.09
C LYS A 7 -23.14 50.92 30.46
N GLY A 8 -22.18 50.55 29.60
CA GLY A 8 -21.28 49.41 29.81
C GLY A 8 -20.22 49.66 30.89
N PRO A 9 -19.32 48.69 31.08
CA PRO A 9 -17.93 49.09 31.26
C PRO A 9 -16.92 48.24 30.47
N ALA A 10 -15.89 48.98 30.02
CA ALA A 10 -14.48 48.64 30.02
C ALA A 10 -14.00 47.45 29.17
N GLU A 11 -13.34 47.83 28.08
CA GLU A 11 -12.27 47.10 27.43
C GLU A 11 -11.28 46.48 28.43
N VAL A 12 -11.00 45.19 28.24
CA VAL A 12 -9.73 44.59 28.62
C VAL A 12 -9.13 44.04 27.33
N GLY A 13 -8.12 44.74 26.83
CA GLY A 13 -7.30 44.28 25.72
C GLY A 13 -6.58 43.00 26.10
N VAL A 14 -6.78 41.95 25.31
CA VAL A 14 -5.90 40.79 25.29
C VAL A 14 -5.05 40.88 24.04
N ALA A 15 -3.77 41.08 24.29
CA ALA A 15 -2.71 41.17 23.31
C ALA A 15 -2.70 39.95 22.38
N GLY A 16 -2.41 40.24 21.11
CA GLY A 16 -2.25 39.24 20.08
C GLY A 16 -1.18 38.22 20.42
N THR A 17 -1.50 36.96 20.14
CA THR A 17 -0.52 35.94 19.79
C THR A 17 -1.09 35.31 18.52
N GLY A 18 -0.48 35.60 17.39
CA GLY A 18 -0.96 35.14 16.08
C GLY A 18 -0.98 33.61 16.02
N PRO A 19 -1.88 33.01 15.22
CA PRO A 19 -1.68 31.64 14.81
C PRO A 19 -0.40 31.64 13.99
N GLY A 20 0.65 31.04 14.56
CA GLY A 20 1.80 30.62 13.78
C GLY A 20 1.25 29.81 12.61
N SER A 21 1.39 30.37 11.41
CA SER A 21 1.42 29.58 10.20
C SER A 21 2.60 28.62 10.36
N GLU A 22 2.36 27.51 11.05
CA GLU A 22 3.10 26.29 10.80
C GLU A 22 2.87 26.05 9.32
N LEU A 23 3.88 26.37 8.52
CA LEU A 23 4.17 25.60 7.33
C LEU A 23 4.10 24.15 7.79
N VAL A 24 2.95 23.52 7.57
CA VAL A 24 2.89 22.08 7.39
C VAL A 24 3.77 21.87 6.17
N GLN A 25 5.05 21.64 6.44
CA GLN A 25 5.94 20.97 5.53
C GLN A 25 5.22 19.67 5.23
N THR A 26 4.50 19.66 4.11
CA THR A 26 4.21 18.46 3.35
C THR A 26 5.56 17.92 2.94
N HIS A 27 6.25 17.29 3.89
CA HIS A 27 7.31 16.37 3.55
C HIS A 27 6.67 15.43 2.54
N PRO A 28 7.20 15.33 1.30
CA PRO A 28 6.83 14.21 0.46
C PRO A 28 7.05 12.97 1.34
N PRO A 29 6.09 12.02 1.39
CA PRO A 29 6.30 10.82 2.17
C PRO A 29 7.64 10.30 1.71
N LEU A 30 8.55 10.18 2.67
CA LEU A 30 9.84 9.58 2.46
C LEU A 30 9.53 8.28 1.73
N ARG A 31 9.79 8.27 0.42
CA ARG A 31 10.29 7.10 -0.27
C ARG A 31 11.50 6.73 0.56
N GLY A 32 11.25 5.94 1.61
CA GLY A 32 12.30 5.33 2.37
C GLY A 32 13.23 4.74 1.34
N PRO A 33 14.54 5.00 1.42
CA PRO A 33 15.46 4.34 0.54
C PRO A 33 15.19 2.85 0.71
N LEU A 34 14.66 2.21 -0.33
CA LEU A 34 14.95 0.82 -0.60
C LEU A 34 16.47 0.80 -0.72
N GLN A 35 17.10 0.63 0.43
CA GLN A 35 18.52 0.64 0.63
C GLN A 35 19.05 -0.55 -0.15
N GLY A 36 19.44 -0.25 -1.40
CA GLY A 36 20.45 -0.93 -2.21
C GLY A 36 20.72 -2.39 -1.90
N GLY A 37 19.70 -3.23 -1.95
CA GLY A 37 19.87 -4.65 -2.19
C GLY A 37 19.70 -4.88 -3.69
N ASP A 38 20.82 -4.84 -4.41
CA ASP A 38 21.03 -5.18 -5.81
C ASP A 38 19.88 -5.95 -6.51
N LEU A 39 18.84 -5.22 -6.94
CA LEU A 39 17.68 -5.77 -7.68
C LEU A 39 17.99 -5.98 -9.17
N ARG A 40 19.22 -5.70 -9.62
CA ARG A 40 19.65 -6.02 -10.99
C ARG A 40 19.83 -7.52 -11.22
N LEU A 41 19.80 -8.34 -10.17
CA LEU A 41 19.78 -9.81 -10.28
C LEU A 41 18.37 -10.44 -10.25
N PHE A 42 17.32 -9.72 -9.84
CA PHE A 42 15.94 -10.26 -9.84
C PHE A 42 15.13 -9.91 -11.10
N SER A 43 15.58 -8.94 -11.90
CA SER A 43 14.92 -8.57 -13.16
C SER A 43 15.11 -9.60 -14.29
N ALA A 44 15.93 -10.62 -14.10
CA ALA A 44 16.13 -11.70 -15.08
C ALA A 44 15.22 -12.93 -14.85
N MET A 45 14.42 -12.97 -13.79
CA MET A 45 13.69 -14.19 -13.39
C MET A 45 12.15 -14.11 -13.52
N LEU A 46 11.60 -12.99 -13.95
CA LEU A 46 10.15 -12.75 -14.05
C LEU A 46 9.67 -12.45 -15.49
N ARG A 47 10.48 -12.81 -16.48
CA ARG A 47 10.14 -12.63 -17.89
C ARG A 47 9.88 -13.96 -18.57
N ASP A 48 8.89 -14.70 -18.07
CA ASP A 48 8.16 -15.65 -18.90
C ASP A 48 6.66 -15.54 -18.62
N PRO A 49 5.88 -14.98 -19.56
CA PRO A 49 4.43 -14.99 -19.47
C PRO A 49 3.93 -16.43 -19.57
N ILE A 50 3.11 -16.78 -18.60
CA ILE A 50 2.19 -17.92 -18.60
C ILE A 50 1.26 -17.77 -19.80
N LEU A 51 1.72 -18.22 -20.97
CA LEU A 51 0.88 -18.54 -22.12
C LEU A 51 0.87 -20.05 -22.28
N GLY A 52 -0.07 -20.69 -21.59
CA GLY A 52 -1.01 -21.67 -22.16
C GLY A 52 -0.54 -22.67 -23.21
N GLY A 53 0.70 -23.15 -23.18
CA GLY A 53 1.15 -24.27 -23.99
C GLY A 53 0.94 -25.57 -23.24
N VAL A 54 -0.20 -26.24 -23.42
CA VAL A 54 -0.39 -27.64 -23.00
C VAL A 54 0.62 -28.49 -23.78
N PRO A 55 1.65 -29.09 -23.14
CA PRO A 55 2.50 -30.02 -23.86
C PRO A 55 1.66 -31.28 -24.16
N ARG A 56 1.39 -31.52 -25.44
CA ARG A 56 0.89 -32.81 -25.92
C ARG A 56 1.89 -33.88 -25.51
N GLN A 57 1.51 -34.69 -24.54
CA GLN A 57 2.25 -35.86 -24.10
C GLN A 57 2.30 -36.87 -25.27
N PRO A 58 3.48 -37.22 -25.81
CA PRO A 58 3.57 -38.25 -26.82
C PRO A 58 3.22 -39.59 -26.17
N ARG A 59 2.15 -40.20 -26.67
CA ARG A 59 1.70 -41.55 -26.32
C ARG A 59 2.69 -42.55 -26.90
N GLY A 60 3.78 -42.76 -26.18
CA GLY A 60 4.80 -43.77 -26.47
C GLY A 60 4.39 -45.12 -25.91
N THR A 61 3.74 -45.92 -26.75
CA THR A 61 3.53 -47.35 -26.58
C THR A 61 4.84 -48.12 -26.69
N GLY A 62 5.03 -49.11 -25.82
CA GLY A 62 5.84 -50.29 -26.13
C GLY A 62 7.28 -50.24 -25.62
N GLY A 63 7.60 -51.15 -24.71
CA GLY A 63 8.99 -51.39 -24.32
C GLY A 63 9.13 -52.06 -22.96
N VAL A 64 8.56 -53.25 -22.81
CA VAL A 64 8.92 -54.18 -21.73
C VAL A 64 10.40 -54.54 -21.91
N GLY A 65 11.26 -53.83 -21.21
CA GLY A 65 12.70 -54.06 -21.16
C GLY A 65 13.15 -54.13 -19.71
N SER A 66 12.82 -55.23 -19.04
CA SER A 66 13.30 -55.55 -17.70
C SER A 66 14.82 -55.82 -17.75
N ARG A 67 15.63 -54.75 -17.78
CA ARG A 67 17.06 -54.84 -17.50
C ARG A 67 17.23 -55.02 -15.99
N ARG A 68 17.32 -56.28 -15.56
CA ARG A 68 17.91 -56.62 -14.26
C ARG A 68 19.38 -56.23 -14.34
N VAL A 69 19.72 -55.07 -13.79
CA VAL A 69 21.10 -54.74 -13.44
C VAL A 69 21.58 -55.76 -12.42
N PRO A 70 22.65 -56.54 -12.70
CA PRO A 70 23.20 -57.50 -11.75
C PRO A 70 23.89 -56.77 -10.59
N GLY A 71 23.46 -57.08 -9.38
CA GLY A 71 24.27 -57.04 -8.16
C GLY A 71 25.09 -55.77 -7.91
N LEU A 72 24.43 -54.69 -7.48
CA LEU A 72 25.11 -53.78 -6.54
C LEU A 72 25.16 -54.52 -5.20
N ALA A 73 26.36 -54.99 -4.84
CA ALA A 73 26.65 -55.44 -3.49
C ALA A 73 26.12 -54.43 -2.47
N PRO A 74 25.58 -54.86 -1.32
CA PRO A 74 25.13 -53.93 -0.29
C PRO A 74 26.34 -53.06 0.09
N ALA A 75 26.30 -51.78 -0.31
CA ALA A 75 27.23 -50.79 0.20
C ALA A 75 27.18 -50.89 1.72
N GLY A 76 28.33 -51.14 2.34
CA GLY A 76 28.42 -51.52 3.75
C GLY A 76 27.58 -50.59 4.62
N ALA A 77 26.87 -51.17 5.57
CA ALA A 77 26.11 -50.45 6.59
C ALA A 77 27.07 -49.62 7.45
N GLY A 78 27.49 -48.47 6.95
CA GLY A 78 28.29 -47.50 7.68
C GLY A 78 27.40 -46.80 8.70
N GLY A 79 27.66 -47.03 9.98
CA GLY A 79 27.04 -46.25 11.05
C GLY A 79 27.45 -44.79 10.91
N PHE A 80 26.47 -43.89 10.97
CA PHE A 80 26.72 -42.45 10.96
C PHE A 80 27.52 -42.08 12.22
N THR A 81 28.61 -41.34 12.05
CA THR A 81 29.39 -40.90 13.22
C THR A 81 28.61 -39.80 13.95
N LEU A 82 28.72 -39.75 15.28
CA LEU A 82 28.04 -38.73 16.09
C LEU A 82 28.43 -37.32 15.64
N ILE A 83 29.70 -37.11 15.29
CA ILE A 83 30.20 -35.83 14.81
C ILE A 83 29.57 -35.40 13.48
N GLU A 84 29.32 -36.34 12.57
CA GLU A 84 28.68 -36.05 11.29
C GLU A 84 27.22 -35.61 11.48
N ALA A 85 26.50 -36.24 12.41
CA ALA A 85 25.12 -35.85 12.75
C ALA A 85 25.08 -34.44 13.36
N LEU A 86 26.04 -34.10 14.21
CA LEU A 86 26.13 -32.78 14.81
C LEU A 86 26.43 -31.70 13.76
N VAL A 87 27.32 -31.98 12.80
CA VAL A 87 27.63 -31.04 11.71
C VAL A 87 26.42 -30.86 10.78
N ALA A 88 25.72 -31.94 10.44
CA ALA A 88 24.51 -31.87 9.63
C ALA A 88 23.41 -31.05 10.32
N LEU A 89 23.20 -31.26 11.63
CA LEU A 89 22.25 -30.48 12.42
C LEU A 89 22.65 -29.00 12.47
N LEU A 90 23.94 -28.70 12.61
CA LEU A 90 24.44 -27.32 12.57
C LEU A 90 24.10 -26.66 11.23
N MET A 91 24.40 -27.30 10.10
CA MET A 91 24.05 -26.76 8.78
C MET A 91 22.54 -26.60 8.60
N LEU A 92 21.76 -27.57 9.07
CA LEU A 92 20.30 -27.53 9.02
C LEU A 92 19.74 -26.33 9.80
N THR A 93 20.22 -26.12 11.03
CA THR A 93 19.75 -25.01 11.87
C THR A 93 20.05 -23.65 11.23
N VAL A 94 21.24 -23.46 10.66
CA VAL A 94 21.56 -22.21 9.94
C VAL A 94 20.64 -22.03 8.72
N GLY A 95 20.38 -23.09 7.96
CA GLY A 95 19.45 -23.05 6.83
C GLY A 95 18.03 -22.65 7.23
N ILE A 96 17.51 -23.23 8.32
CA ILE A 96 16.18 -22.91 8.84
C ILE A 96 16.08 -21.44 9.27
N LEU A 97 17.12 -20.90 9.92
CA LEU A 97 17.14 -19.49 10.33
C LEU A 97 17.06 -18.53 9.14
N VAL A 98 17.77 -18.83 8.05
CA VAL A 98 17.69 -18.03 6.81
C VAL A 98 16.29 -18.11 6.19
N LEU A 99 15.71 -19.30 6.11
CA LEU A 99 14.36 -19.49 5.59
C LEU A 99 13.31 -18.75 6.41
N LEU A 100 13.40 -18.81 7.73
CA LEU A 100 12.47 -18.13 8.64
C LEU A 100 12.54 -16.61 8.47
N THR A 101 13.76 -16.07 8.34
CA THR A 101 13.98 -14.64 8.09
C THR A 101 13.35 -14.20 6.77
N GLY A 102 13.46 -15.02 5.72
CA GLY A 102 12.80 -14.79 4.43
C GLY A 102 11.27 -14.79 4.56
N ALA A 103 10.71 -15.79 5.24
CA ALA A 103 9.27 -15.93 5.44
C ALA A 103 8.66 -14.72 6.19
N SER A 104 9.36 -14.20 7.21
CA SER A 104 8.90 -13.01 7.95
C SER A 104 8.78 -11.78 7.05
N ARG A 105 9.70 -11.58 6.10
CA ARG A 105 9.64 -10.46 5.15
C ARG A 105 8.48 -10.62 4.17
N CYS A 106 8.26 -11.84 3.67
CA CYS A 106 7.11 -12.12 2.80
C CYS A 106 5.77 -11.82 3.50
N LEU A 107 5.66 -12.18 4.78
CA LEU A 107 4.46 -11.91 5.57
C LEU A 107 4.24 -10.40 5.75
N ALA A 108 5.31 -9.61 5.96
CA ALA A 108 5.21 -8.16 6.04
C ALA A 108 4.67 -7.54 4.73
N VAL A 109 5.16 -8.01 3.56
CA VAL A 109 4.65 -7.55 2.26
C VAL A 109 3.19 -7.93 2.05
N MET A 110 2.79 -9.14 2.45
CA MET A 110 1.40 -9.58 2.36
C MET A 110 0.46 -8.72 3.21
N GLN A 111 0.90 -8.33 4.41
CA GLN A 111 0.13 -7.43 5.28
C GLN A 111 -0.04 -6.04 4.64
N ALA A 112 1.04 -5.48 4.07
CA ALA A 112 0.98 -4.20 3.37
C ALA A 112 0.03 -4.25 2.16
N ALA A 113 0.06 -5.34 1.38
CA ALA A 113 -0.84 -5.54 0.25
C ALA A 113 -2.31 -5.63 0.69
N LYS A 114 -2.60 -6.28 1.82
CA LYS A 114 -3.94 -6.35 2.39
C LYS A 114 -4.46 -4.97 2.78
N ASN A 115 -3.64 -4.16 3.47
CA ASN A 115 -4.01 -2.81 3.87
C ASN A 115 -4.32 -1.94 2.63
N TYR A 116 -3.53 -2.07 1.57
CA TYR A 116 -3.78 -1.38 0.31
C TYR A 116 -5.09 -1.82 -0.36
N GLN A 117 -5.40 -3.12 -0.39
CA GLN A 117 -6.67 -3.62 -0.92
C GLN A 117 -7.86 -3.05 -0.14
N THR A 118 -7.75 -2.98 1.20
CA THR A 118 -8.77 -2.36 2.04
C THR A 118 -8.89 -0.87 1.76
N ALA A 119 -7.77 -0.14 1.60
CA ALA A 119 -7.79 1.27 1.23
C ALA A 119 -8.53 1.51 -0.10
N GLN A 120 -8.22 0.71 -1.13
CA GLN A 120 -8.90 0.80 -2.44
C GLN A 120 -10.39 0.47 -2.35
N TRP A 121 -10.77 -0.51 -1.51
CA TRP A 121 -12.18 -0.79 -1.25
C TRP A 121 -12.88 0.39 -0.55
N VAL A 122 -12.23 1.03 0.43
CA VAL A 122 -12.75 2.22 1.12
C VAL A 122 -12.88 3.41 0.16
N ILE A 123 -11.92 3.61 -0.75
CA ILE A 123 -12.05 4.61 -1.83
C ILE A 123 -13.31 4.34 -2.65
N GLY A 124 -13.52 3.09 -3.06
CA GLY A 124 -14.72 2.70 -3.81
C GLY A 124 -16.03 2.94 -3.05
N GLN A 125 -16.05 2.71 -1.73
CA GLN A 125 -17.20 3.03 -0.89
C GLN A 125 -17.43 4.54 -0.78
N GLY A 126 -16.37 5.32 -0.52
CA GLY A 126 -16.48 6.78 -0.45
C GLY A 126 -16.88 7.42 -1.78
N GLU A 127 -16.51 6.83 -2.90
CA GLU A 127 -16.98 7.27 -4.22
C GLU A 127 -18.43 6.89 -4.50
N ALA A 128 -18.92 5.79 -3.95
CA ALA A 128 -20.32 5.41 -4.04
C ALA A 128 -21.22 6.33 -3.19
N GLU A 129 -20.74 6.77 -2.02
CA GLU A 129 -21.46 7.66 -1.11
C GLU A 129 -21.39 9.14 -1.55
N TYR A 130 -20.22 9.57 -2.03
CA TYR A 130 -19.98 10.93 -2.52
C TYR A 130 -19.60 10.91 -4.01
N PRO A 131 -20.58 10.67 -4.90
CA PRO A 131 -20.33 10.53 -6.33
C PRO A 131 -19.85 11.84 -6.96
N LEU A 132 -18.91 11.71 -7.90
CA LEU A 132 -18.47 12.82 -8.77
C LEU A 132 -19.49 13.00 -9.89
N ALA A 133 -20.68 13.53 -9.58
CA ALA A 133 -21.68 13.82 -10.61
C ALA A 133 -21.36 15.15 -11.31
N TYR A 134 -21.52 15.20 -12.63
CA TYR A 134 -21.34 16.42 -13.44
C TYR A 134 -22.28 17.57 -13.07
N SER A 135 -23.34 17.28 -12.31
CA SER A 135 -24.33 18.27 -11.87
C SER A 135 -23.98 18.96 -10.56
N ASN A 136 -22.98 18.44 -9.82
CA ASN A 136 -22.62 18.99 -8.51
C ASN A 136 -21.68 20.17 -8.71
N ASP A 137 -21.87 21.23 -7.92
CA ASP A 137 -20.91 22.32 -7.87
C ASP A 137 -19.55 21.76 -7.41
N VAL A 138 -18.46 22.19 -8.04
CA VAL A 138 -17.11 21.65 -7.78
C VAL A 138 -16.72 21.75 -6.29
N LYS A 139 -17.25 22.75 -5.58
CA LYS A 139 -17.05 22.94 -4.14
C LYS A 139 -17.80 21.93 -3.27
N GLU A 140 -18.90 21.37 -3.74
CA GLU A 140 -19.66 20.33 -3.03
C GLU A 140 -18.98 18.96 -3.12
N LEU A 141 -17.97 18.81 -3.98
CA LEU A 141 -17.19 17.58 -4.10
C LEU A 141 -16.21 17.42 -2.93
N GLU A 142 -15.90 18.47 -2.18
CA GLU A 142 -15.01 18.41 -1.02
C GLU A 142 -15.65 17.61 0.13
N VAL A 143 -14.86 16.74 0.76
CA VAL A 143 -15.29 15.92 1.90
C VAL A 143 -14.34 16.20 3.07
N ASP A 144 -14.76 17.15 3.90
CA ASP A 144 -14.12 17.54 5.16
C ASP A 144 -15.22 17.76 6.23
N PRO A 145 -15.14 17.16 7.42
CA PRO A 145 -14.06 16.35 7.98
C PRO A 145 -13.95 14.93 7.38
N ALA A 146 -12.77 14.31 7.55
CA ALA A 146 -12.53 12.95 7.10
C ALA A 146 -13.54 11.94 7.68
N VAL A 147 -14.17 11.16 6.80
CA VAL A 147 -15.18 10.16 7.15
C VAL A 147 -14.47 8.85 7.50
N THR A 148 -14.79 8.29 8.66
CA THR A 148 -14.22 7.00 9.09
C THR A 148 -15.11 5.87 8.61
N TYR A 149 -14.55 4.93 7.88
CA TYR A 149 -15.26 3.74 7.39
C TYR A 149 -14.94 2.52 8.25
N LEU A 150 -13.96 1.71 7.82
CA LEU A 150 -13.61 0.47 8.49
C LEU A 150 -12.56 0.73 9.57
N GLU A 151 -12.92 0.52 10.85
CA GLU A 151 -12.07 0.61 12.07
C GLU A 151 -11.18 1.87 12.20
N HIS A 152 -10.18 2.01 11.33
CA HIS A 152 -9.11 3.00 11.34
C HIS A 152 -8.81 3.62 9.96
N PHE A 153 -9.58 3.29 8.93
CA PHE A 153 -9.47 3.91 7.60
C PHE A 153 -10.32 5.18 7.54
N LYS A 154 -9.68 6.31 7.24
CA LYS A 154 -10.30 7.63 7.10
C LYS A 154 -10.23 8.07 5.66
N PHE A 155 -11.37 8.42 5.10
CA PHE A 155 -11.52 8.96 3.75
C PHE A 155 -11.65 10.48 3.81
N GLN A 156 -10.91 11.16 2.97
CA GLN A 156 -10.98 12.61 2.81
C GLN A 156 -10.88 12.95 1.32
N ARG A 157 -11.51 14.04 0.91
CA ARG A 157 -11.37 14.56 -0.45
C ARG A 157 -11.20 16.06 -0.40
N SER A 158 -10.14 16.56 -1.01
CA SER A 158 -9.91 18.00 -1.20
C SER A 158 -10.01 18.35 -2.68
N VAL A 159 -10.40 19.60 -2.96
CA VAL A 159 -10.53 20.12 -4.30
C VAL A 159 -9.75 21.43 -4.40
N GLU A 160 -8.79 21.47 -5.31
CA GLU A 160 -7.91 22.62 -5.55
C GLU A 160 -8.15 23.14 -6.98
N GLU A 161 -8.23 24.46 -7.15
CA GLU A 161 -8.25 25.08 -8.49
C GLU A 161 -6.81 25.16 -9.02
N ASP A 162 -6.61 24.85 -10.29
CA ASP A 162 -5.28 24.94 -10.91
C ASP A 162 -4.81 26.41 -11.01
N GLU A 163 -3.50 26.63 -10.99
CA GLU A 163 -2.90 27.98 -10.94
C GLU A 163 -3.31 28.85 -12.14
N ASP A 164 -3.56 28.21 -13.29
CA ASP A 164 -3.88 28.85 -14.56
C ASP A 164 -5.35 29.32 -14.66
N LYS A 165 -6.22 28.95 -13.71
CA LYS A 165 -7.65 29.33 -13.66
C LYS A 165 -8.38 29.08 -14.99
N ASP A 166 -8.02 28.02 -15.70
CA ASP A 166 -8.60 27.65 -16.99
C ASP A 166 -9.92 26.87 -16.86
N GLY A 167 -10.39 26.66 -15.63
CA GLY A 167 -11.54 25.82 -15.30
C GLY A 167 -11.14 24.36 -15.03
N LEU A 168 -9.85 24.06 -14.88
CA LEU A 168 -9.36 22.78 -14.42
C LEU A 168 -9.25 22.74 -12.89
N TYR A 169 -9.79 21.68 -12.31
CA TYR A 169 -9.75 21.41 -10.88
C TYR A 169 -9.04 20.09 -10.60
N VAL A 170 -8.24 20.09 -9.55
CA VAL A 170 -7.52 18.92 -9.04
C VAL A 170 -8.25 18.38 -7.83
N VAL A 171 -8.88 17.22 -7.98
CA VAL A 171 -9.55 16.51 -6.90
C VAL A 171 -8.61 15.45 -6.33
N ARG A 172 -8.22 15.60 -5.06
CA ARG A 172 -7.36 14.66 -4.34
C ARG A 172 -8.21 13.87 -3.36
N THR A 173 -8.37 12.58 -3.63
CA THR A 173 -9.00 11.65 -2.69
C THR A 173 -7.90 10.97 -1.88
N LYS A 174 -7.89 11.16 -0.57
CA LYS A 174 -6.90 10.59 0.34
C LYS A 174 -7.59 9.61 1.28
N VAL A 175 -7.04 8.41 1.41
CA VAL A 175 -7.40 7.46 2.46
C VAL A 175 -6.21 7.25 3.37
N SER A 176 -6.34 7.58 4.65
CA SER A 176 -5.31 7.37 5.66
C SER A 176 -5.67 6.26 6.64
N TRP A 177 -4.65 5.53 7.10
CA TRP A 177 -4.77 4.50 8.11
C TRP A 177 -3.50 4.49 8.99
N SER A 178 -3.62 4.03 10.23
CA SER A 178 -2.48 3.89 11.14
C SER A 178 -2.13 2.41 11.35
N GLU A 179 -0.84 2.09 11.21
CA GLU A 179 -0.31 0.75 11.48
C GLU A 179 0.90 0.87 12.42
N LYS A 180 0.84 0.20 13.58
CA LYS A 180 1.95 0.14 14.56
C LYS A 180 2.57 1.50 14.91
N GLY A 181 1.73 2.55 15.00
CA GLY A 181 2.17 3.91 15.33
C GLY A 181 2.76 4.71 14.16
N SER A 182 2.78 4.15 12.95
CA SER A 182 3.06 4.90 11.72
C SER A 182 1.76 5.18 10.97
N GLU A 183 1.56 6.41 10.52
CA GLU A 183 0.47 6.74 9.60
C GLU A 183 0.90 6.42 8.17
N SER A 184 0.04 5.74 7.44
CA SER A 184 0.15 5.47 6.02
C SER A 184 -1.06 6.02 5.31
N TYR A 185 -0.92 6.34 4.04
CA TYR A 185 -2.03 6.82 3.25
C TYR A 185 -1.88 6.44 1.78
N GLU A 186 -3.02 6.43 1.09
CA GLU A 186 -3.16 6.26 -0.34
C GLU A 186 -3.84 7.51 -0.90
N GLU A 187 -3.34 8.04 -2.01
CA GLU A 187 -3.86 9.26 -2.64
C GLU A 187 -4.18 9.01 -4.12
N LEU A 188 -5.41 9.34 -4.51
CA LEU A 188 -5.87 9.31 -5.89
C LEU A 188 -6.14 10.74 -6.36
N VAL A 189 -5.41 11.17 -7.39
CA VAL A 189 -5.56 12.50 -8.01
C VAL A 189 -6.38 12.39 -9.28
N ARG A 190 -7.42 13.21 -9.41
CA ARG A 190 -8.27 13.31 -10.60
C ARG A 190 -8.36 14.75 -11.06
N TYR A 191 -8.37 14.95 -12.37
CA TYR A 191 -8.58 16.27 -12.96
C TYR A 191 -10.01 16.36 -13.48
N ILE A 192 -10.71 17.41 -13.10
CA ILE A 192 -12.08 17.71 -13.55
C ILE A 192 -12.05 19.03 -14.29
N TYR A 193 -12.56 19.03 -15.52
CA TYR A 193 -12.66 20.24 -16.33
C TYR A 193 -14.10 20.76 -16.32
N GLU A 194 -14.28 22.01 -15.90
CA GLU A 194 -15.54 22.72 -15.96
C GLU A 194 -15.46 23.81 -17.04
N PRO A 195 -16.15 23.65 -18.19
CA PRO A 195 -16.12 24.64 -19.24
C PRO A 195 -16.83 25.92 -18.76
N LYS A 196 -16.08 27.03 -18.72
CA LYS A 196 -16.66 28.36 -18.45
C LYS A 196 -17.77 28.64 -19.45
N LYS A 197 -18.99 28.94 -18.98
CA LYS A 197 -20.05 29.48 -19.84
C LYS A 197 -19.53 30.78 -20.43
N LYS A 198 -19.39 30.83 -21.76
CA LYS A 198 -19.13 32.08 -22.47
C LYS A 198 -20.36 32.97 -22.29
N GLU A 199 -20.19 34.04 -21.53
CA GLU A 199 -21.17 35.14 -21.46
C GLU A 199 -21.32 35.84 -22.81
#